data_AF-A0A3C1A6J0-F1
#
_entry.id   AF-A0A3C1A6J0-F1
#
_cell.length_a   1.000
_cell.length_b   1.000
_cell.length_c   1.000
_cell.angle_alpha   90.00
_cell.angle_beta   90.00
_cell.angle_gamma   90.00
#
_symmetry.space_group_name_H-M   'P 1'
#
loop_
_entity.id
_entity.type
_entity.pdbx_description
1 polymer ?
#
loop_
_entity_poly.entity_id
_entity_poly.type
_entity_poly.pdbx_seq_one_letter_code
_entity_poly.pdbx_strand_id
1 'polypeptide(L)' 'MRAIIKPSALSGKVFSPPSKSYAHRILICAALAEGTSKISNLAESQDILATEDCINALGA' A
#
# COMPACT_ATOMS: atom_id res chain seq x y z
N MET A 1 8.31 -7.68 -20.17
CA MET A 1 7.88 -9.10 -20.07
C MET A 1 6.81 -9.37 -21.12
N ARG A 2 6.86 -10.51 -21.83
CA ARG A 2 5.80 -10.93 -22.77
C ARG A 2 4.98 -12.04 -22.13
N ALA A 3 3.68 -11.85 -21.98
CA ALA A 3 2.74 -12.88 -21.53
C ALA A 3 1.95 -13.44 -22.73
N ILE A 4 1.70 -14.75 -22.73
CA ILE A 4 0.80 -15.42 -23.68
C ILE A 4 -0.42 -15.88 -22.89
N ILE A 5 -1.62 -15.45 -23.29
CA ILE A 5 -2.87 -15.75 -22.59
C ILE A 5 -3.78 -16.57 -23.52
N LYS A 6 -4.46 -17.58 -22.98
CA LYS A 6 -5.44 -18.42 -23.69
C LYS A 6 -6.80 -18.35 -22.99
N PRO A 7 -7.93 -18.48 -23.71
CA PRO A 7 -9.26 -18.44 -23.09
C PRO A 7 -9.50 -19.60 -22.12
N SER A 8 -10.12 -19.32 -20.97
CA SER A 8 -10.59 -20.31 -20.00
C SER A 8 -11.70 -19.71 -19.12
N ALA A 9 -12.60 -20.54 -18.58
CA ALA A 9 -13.53 -20.10 -17.54
C ALA A 9 -12.76 -19.82 -16.23
N LEU A 10 -13.08 -18.73 -15.54
CA LEU A 10 -12.49 -18.38 -14.24
C LEU A 10 -13.40 -18.85 -13.10
N SER A 11 -12.80 -19.41 -12.05
CA SER A 11 -13.50 -19.78 -10.82
C SER A 11 -12.55 -19.62 -9.62
N GLY A 12 -13.13 -19.35 -8.44
CA GLY A 12 -12.38 -19.20 -7.18
C GLY A 12 -12.60 -17.87 -6.49
N LYS A 13 -11.80 -17.62 -5.44
CA LYS A 13 -11.77 -16.37 -4.68
C LYS A 13 -10.33 -15.93 -4.52
N VAL A 14 -10.09 -14.63 -4.59
CA VAL A 14 -8.79 -14.02 -4.35
C VAL A 14 -8.94 -12.85 -3.40
N PHE A 15 -7.88 -12.54 -2.67
CA PHE A 15 -7.78 -11.29 -1.93
C PHE A 15 -7.19 -10.23 -2.86
N SER A 16 -7.87 -9.10 -3.00
CA SER A 16 -7.29 -7.97 -3.73
C SER A 16 -6.11 -7.41 -2.95
N PRO A 17 -5.09 -6.87 -3.62
CA PRO A 17 -4.09 -6.06 -2.95
C PRO A 17 -4.75 -4.92 -2.16
N PRO A 18 -4.20 -4.51 -1.01
CA PRO A 18 -4.73 -3.39 -0.24
C PRO A 18 -4.62 -2.09 -1.03
N SER A 19 -5.49 -1.12 -0.69
CA SER A 19 -5.61 0.12 -1.45
C SER A 19 -4.38 1.02 -1.30
N LYS A 20 -3.71 1.31 -2.41
CA LYS A 20 -2.57 2.24 -2.45
C LYS A 20 -2.96 3.63 -1.93
N SER A 21 -4.07 4.19 -2.39
CA SER A 21 -4.50 5.52 -1.94
C SER A 21 -4.84 5.56 -0.45
N TYR A 22 -5.31 4.44 0.11
CA TYR A 22 -5.57 4.36 1.56
C TYR A 22 -4.27 4.24 2.35
N ALA A 23 -3.27 3.52 1.83
CA ALA A 23 -1.93 3.45 2.40
C ALA A 23 -1.29 4.85 2.55
N HIS A 24 -1.29 5.66 1.49
CA HIS A 24 -0.78 7.04 1.58
C HIS A 24 -1.48 7.87 2.65
N ARG A 25 -2.81 7.81 2.68
CA ARG A 25 -3.61 8.59 3.63
C ARG A 25 -3.36 8.15 5.07
N ILE A 26 -3.34 6.84 5.33
CA ILE A 26 -3.16 6.35 6.71
C ILE A 26 -1.75 6.63 7.22
N LEU A 27 -0.73 6.58 6.35
CA LEU A 27 0.63 7.00 6.68
C LEU A 27 0.71 8.48 7.05
N ILE A 28 0.09 9.37 6.25
CA ILE A 28 0.03 10.80 6.55
C ILE A 28 -0.73 11.06 7.87
N CYS A 29 -1.88 10.41 8.06
CA CYS A 29 -2.63 10.53 9.29
C CYS A 29 -1.83 10.05 10.51
N ALA A 30 -1.08 8.96 10.37
CA ALA A 30 -0.25 8.42 11.44
C ALA A 30 0.88 9.38 11.84
N ALA A 31 1.54 10.01 10.87
CA ALA A 31 2.60 10.98 11.13
C ALA A 31 2.08 12.28 11.80
N LEU A 32 0.79 12.59 11.63
CA LEU A 32 0.16 13.75 12.26
C LEU A 32 -0.52 13.41 13.60
N ALA A 33 -0.69 12.14 13.93
CA ALA A 33 -1.36 11.70 15.14
C ALA A 33 -0.41 11.76 16.34
N GLU A 34 -0.96 12.04 17.53
CA GLU A 34 -0.21 11.92 18.78
C GLU A 34 0.05 10.45 19.14
N GLY A 35 1.25 10.15 19.63
CA GLY A 35 1.63 8.82 20.09
C GLY A 35 2.11 7.89 18.96
N THR A 36 1.79 6.59 19.08
CA THR A 36 2.30 5.57 18.16
C THR A 36 1.16 4.92 17.38
N SER A 37 1.21 5.02 16.06
CA SER A 37 0.33 4.30 15.14
C SER A 37 0.92 2.95 14.76
N LYS A 38 0.10 1.89 14.77
CA LYS A 38 0.47 0.55 14.26
C LYS A 38 -0.35 0.24 13.02
N ILE A 39 0.31 0.23 11.86
CA ILE A 39 -0.33 -0.02 10.57
C ILE A 39 0.09 -1.41 10.08
N SER A 40 -0.83 -2.15 9.47
CA SER A 40 -0.58 -3.47 8.90
C SER A 40 -1.27 -3.61 7.54
N ASN A 41 -0.89 -4.65 6.78
CA ASN A 41 -1.46 -4.94 5.46
C ASN A 41 -1.30 -3.80 4.44
N LEU A 42 -0.11 -3.19 4.40
CA LEU A 42 0.28 -2.30 3.30
C LEU A 42 0.80 -3.14 2.13
N ALA A 43 0.50 -2.70 0.90
CA ALA A 43 1.07 -3.33 -0.28
C ALA A 43 2.54 -2.92 -0.42
N GLU A 44 3.38 -3.83 -0.91
CA GLU A 44 4.70 -3.47 -1.39
C GLU A 44 4.56 -2.54 -2.61
N SER A 45 4.98 -1.29 -2.45
CA SER A 45 4.84 -0.28 -3.49
C SER A 45 5.89 0.79 -3.31
N GLN A 46 6.60 1.10 -4.41
CA GLN A 46 7.58 2.19 -4.43
C GLN A 46 6.93 3.55 -4.10
N ASP A 47 5.69 3.76 -4.51
CA ASP A 47 4.94 4.98 -4.17
C ASP A 47 4.70 5.09 -2.65
N ILE A 48 4.35 3.97 -2.01
CA ILE A 48 4.11 3.91 -0.56
C ILE A 48 5.43 4.14 0.19
N LEU A 49 6.51 3.50 -0.23
CA LEU A 49 7.85 3.71 0.33
C LEU A 49 8.31 5.16 0.18
N ALA A 50 8.11 5.78 -0.99
CA ALA A 50 8.43 7.18 -1.20
C ALA A 50 7.61 8.11 -0.29
N THR A 51 6.37 7.72 0.06
CA THR A 51 5.59 8.47 1.05
C THR A 51 6.20 8.32 2.42
N GLU A 52 6.48 7.09 2.86
CA GLU A 52 7.18 6.79 4.13
C GLU A 52 8.48 7.59 4.27
N ASP A 53 9.31 7.61 3.23
CA ASP A 53 10.56 8.39 3.20
C ASP A 53 10.29 9.89 3.38
N CYS A 54 9.28 10.45 2.71
CA CYS A 54 8.90 11.86 2.85
C CYS A 54 8.46 12.19 4.28
N ILE A 55 7.61 11.38 4.91
CA ILE A 55 7.16 11.63 6.29
C ILE A 55 8.29 11.45 7.29
N ASN A 56 9.17 10.45 7.11
CA ASN A 56 10.38 10.30 7.92
C ASN A 56 11.31 11.52 7.79
N ALA A 57 11.48 12.06 6.57
CA ALA A 57 12.26 13.28 6.33
C ALA A 57 11.64 14.53 6.99
N LEU A 58 10.34 14.52 7.26
CA LEU A 58 9.61 15.57 7.98
C LEU A 58 9.64 15.38 9.52
N GLY A 59 10.25 14.29 10.02
CA GLY A 59 10.45 14.04 11.45
C GLY A 59 9.38 13.16 12.11
N ALA A 60 8.68 12.34 11.34
CA ALA A 60 7.81 11.28 11.87
C ALA A 60 8.59 10.24 12.68
#